data_AF-A0A7X7R0M7-F1
#
_entry.id   AF-A0A7X7R0M7-F1
#
_cell.length_a   1.000
_cell.length_b   1.000
_cell.length_c   1.000
_cell.angle_alpha   90.00
_cell.angle_beta   90.00
_cell.angle_gamma   90.00
#
_symmetry.space_group_name_H-M   'P 1'
#
loop_
_entity.id
_entity.type
_entity.pdbx_description
1 polymer ?
#
loop_
_entity_poly.entity_id
_entity_poly.type
_entity_poly.pdbx_seq_one_letter_code
_entity_poly.pdbx_strand_id
1 'polypeptide(L)'
;MSGDKEFEPNLKKGFDFLKNNFFEPDGMPKYYHNKIWPVDSQCAAQAIETLAGYADHDDEALPLACKVASWWIDNMQDKDGHYYFRLYKSGIKDKTPMLHWSQATTYKGLTMLYEKLKR
;
A
#
# COMPACT_ATOMS: atom_id res chain seq x y z
N MET A 1 8.37 4.03 -22.68
CA MET A 1 9.43 4.06 -21.65
C MET A 1 10.77 4.10 -22.36
N SER A 2 11.77 4.78 -21.80
CA SER A 2 13.08 5.05 -22.45
C SER A 2 13.96 3.81 -22.64
N GLY A 3 13.68 2.69 -21.98
CA GLY A 3 14.53 1.49 -22.01
C GLY A 3 15.79 1.59 -21.15
N ASP A 4 15.97 2.73 -20.46
CA ASP A 4 17.09 3.00 -19.57
C ASP A 4 16.97 2.19 -18.27
N LYS A 5 18.08 1.54 -17.89
CA LYS A 5 18.21 0.66 -16.74
C LYS A 5 19.22 1.17 -15.70
N GLU A 6 19.79 2.36 -15.91
CA GLU A 6 20.84 2.93 -15.04
C GLU A 6 20.45 2.89 -13.54
N PHE A 7 19.16 3.10 -13.24
CA PHE A 7 18.65 3.19 -11.87
C PHE A 7 18.11 1.88 -11.29
N GLU A 8 18.12 0.75 -12.02
CA GLU A 8 17.64 -0.54 -11.52
C GLU A 8 18.28 -0.95 -10.17
N PRO A 9 19.60 -0.82 -9.96
CA PRO A 9 20.22 -1.17 -8.67
C PRO A 9 19.73 -0.30 -7.51
N ASN A 10 19.46 0.99 -7.77
CA ASN A 10 18.97 1.93 -6.76
C ASN A 10 17.51 1.67 -6.42
N LEU A 11 16.70 1.38 -7.44
CA LEU A 11 15.31 0.96 -7.28
C LEU A 11 15.21 -0.32 -6.45
N LYS A 12 16.06 -1.32 -6.71
CA LYS A 12 16.10 -2.54 -5.89
C LYS A 12 16.42 -2.24 -4.43
N LYS A 13 17.44 -1.43 -4.15
CA LYS A 13 17.78 -1.03 -2.77
C LYS A 13 16.63 -0.31 -2.07
N GLY A 14 15.94 0.58 -2.78
CA GLY A 14 14.77 1.28 -2.25
C GLY A 14 13.61 0.33 -1.95
N PHE A 15 13.35 -0.63 -2.84
CA PHE A 15 12.31 -1.64 -2.66
C PHE A 15 12.62 -2.59 -1.48
N ASP A 16 13.86 -3.05 -1.37
CA ASP A 16 14.31 -3.88 -0.25
C ASP A 16 14.14 -3.11 1.08
N PHE A 17 14.48 -1.81 1.11
CA PHE A 17 14.26 -0.98 2.29
C PHE A 17 12.77 -0.82 2.61
N LEU A 18 11.92 -0.61 1.60
CA LEU A 18 10.46 -0.50 1.77
C LEU A 18 9.91 -1.76 2.45
N LYS A 19 10.14 -2.95 1.86
CA LYS A 19 9.63 -4.23 2.37
C LYS A 19 10.04 -4.51 3.81
N ASN A 20 11.28 -4.17 4.17
CA ASN A 20 11.85 -4.50 5.47
C ASN A 20 11.47 -3.52 6.59
N ASN A 21 10.95 -2.33 6.27
CA ASN A 21 10.76 -1.28 7.28
C ASN A 21 9.33 -0.72 7.36
N PHE A 22 8.54 -0.80 6.29
CA PHE A 22 7.24 -0.11 6.20
C PHE A 22 6.03 -0.99 6.50
N PHE A 23 6.22 -2.25 6.89
CA PHE A 23 5.12 -3.18 7.13
C PHE A 23 5.24 -3.84 8.49
N GLU A 24 4.11 -3.97 9.19
CA GLU A 24 3.99 -4.88 10.33
C GLU A 24 3.65 -6.30 9.84
N PRO A 25 3.83 -7.35 10.68
CA PRO A 25 3.62 -8.74 10.25
C PRO A 25 2.23 -9.08 9.71
N ASP A 26 1.21 -8.33 10.15
CA ASP A 26 -0.20 -8.45 9.73
C ASP A 26 -0.50 -7.72 8.41
N GLY A 27 0.47 -6.98 7.85
CA GLY A 27 0.29 -6.19 6.64
C GLY A 27 -0.06 -4.72 6.91
N MET A 28 -0.16 -4.26 8.16
CA MET A 28 -0.39 -2.84 8.43
C MET A 28 0.75 -2.00 7.82
N PRO A 29 0.45 -1.05 6.93
CA PRO A 29 1.46 -0.15 6.40
C PRO A 29 1.81 0.92 7.44
N LYS A 30 3.09 1.25 7.55
CA LYS A 30 3.60 2.33 8.38
C LYS A 30 3.68 3.61 7.57
N TYR A 31 3.38 4.74 8.19
CA TYR A 31 3.53 6.04 7.52
C TYR A 31 5.00 6.46 7.39
N TYR A 32 5.83 6.07 8.35
CA TYR A 32 7.29 6.22 8.29
C TYR A 32 7.98 4.90 8.61
N HIS A 33 9.20 4.71 8.07
CA HIS A 33 10.04 3.54 8.35
C HIS A 33 10.25 3.25 9.85
N ASN A 34 10.29 4.30 10.68
CA ASN A 34 10.54 4.21 12.12
C ASN A 34 9.30 4.57 12.98
N LYS A 35 8.14 4.79 12.36
CA LYS A 35 6.91 5.17 13.07
C LYS A 35 5.67 4.76 12.29
N ILE A 36 4.81 3.99 12.94
CA ILE A 36 3.54 3.50 12.38
C ILE A 36 2.57 4.66 12.10
N TRP A 37 2.32 5.48 13.13
CA TRP A 37 1.15 6.36 13.15
C TRP A 37 1.40 7.77 12.60
N PRO A 38 0.36 8.41 12.02
CA PRO A 38 -0.95 7.82 11.71
C PRO A 38 -0.88 6.92 10.46
N VAL A 39 -1.70 5.87 10.36
CA VAL A 39 -1.80 5.07 9.12
C VAL A 39 -2.83 5.72 8.22
N ASP A 40 -2.51 5.99 6.96
CA ASP A 40 -3.42 6.70 6.06
C ASP A 40 -3.54 6.08 4.67
N SER A 41 -4.52 6.58 3.92
CA SER A 41 -4.86 6.02 2.62
C SER A 41 -3.72 6.13 1.60
N GLN A 42 -2.86 7.14 1.72
CA GLN A 42 -1.75 7.33 0.78
C GLN A 42 -0.66 6.30 1.01
N CYS A 43 -0.26 6.05 2.27
CA CYS A 43 0.75 5.03 2.54
C CYS A 43 0.25 3.63 2.17
N ALA A 44 -1.03 3.33 2.43
CA ALA A 44 -1.63 2.05 2.04
C ALA A 44 -1.73 1.90 0.51
N ALA A 45 -2.29 2.89 -0.19
CA ALA A 45 -2.43 2.85 -1.64
C ALA A 45 -1.08 2.73 -2.34
N GLN A 46 -0.09 3.55 -1.95
CA GLN A 46 1.26 3.51 -2.52
C GLN A 46 1.95 2.17 -2.25
N ALA A 47 1.78 1.61 -1.05
CA ALA A 47 2.32 0.30 -0.72
C ALA A 47 1.75 -0.78 -1.63
N ILE A 48 0.42 -0.85 -1.78
CA ILE A 48 -0.25 -1.83 -2.64
C ILE A 48 0.21 -1.66 -4.09
N GLU A 49 0.20 -0.42 -4.61
CA GLU A 49 0.64 -0.13 -5.97
C GLU A 49 2.10 -0.54 -6.21
N THR A 50 3.01 -0.18 -5.29
CA THR A 50 4.44 -0.48 -5.44
C THR A 50 4.69 -1.98 -5.38
N LEU A 51 4.09 -2.68 -4.42
CA LEU A 51 4.26 -4.13 -4.26
C LEU A 51 3.66 -4.89 -5.45
N ALA A 52 2.46 -4.52 -5.92
CA ALA A 52 1.89 -5.09 -7.12
C ALA A 52 2.76 -4.84 -8.36
N GLY A 53 3.34 -3.63 -8.48
CA GLY A 53 4.27 -3.29 -9.56
C GLY A 53 5.53 -4.17 -9.58
N TYR A 54 6.00 -4.59 -8.41
CA TYR A 54 7.20 -5.44 -8.25
C TYR A 54 6.91 -6.95 -8.28
N ALA A 55 5.66 -7.37 -8.45
CA ALA A 55 5.28 -8.78 -8.41
C ALA A 55 6.05 -9.68 -9.40
N ASP A 56 6.46 -9.16 -10.56
CA ASP A 56 7.21 -9.94 -11.56
C ASP A 56 8.72 -9.97 -11.29
N HIS A 57 9.19 -9.22 -10.28
CA HIS A 57 10.60 -9.04 -9.95
C HIS A 57 10.98 -9.57 -8.56
N ASP A 58 9.99 -9.83 -7.70
CA ASP A 58 10.20 -10.26 -6.32
C ASP A 58 9.01 -11.09 -5.83
N ASP A 59 9.28 -12.36 -5.51
CA ASP A 59 8.26 -13.36 -5.15
C ASP A 59 7.53 -13.04 -3.83
N GLU A 60 8.09 -12.17 -2.98
CA GLU A 60 7.45 -11.75 -1.72
C GLU A 60 6.52 -10.55 -1.92
N ALA A 61 6.67 -9.83 -3.04
CA ALA A 61 5.95 -8.58 -3.28
C ALA A 61 4.44 -8.81 -3.39
N LEU A 62 4.00 -9.79 -4.18
CA LEU A 62 2.58 -10.06 -4.40
C LEU A 62 1.88 -10.58 -3.12
N PRO A 63 2.43 -11.55 -2.36
CA PRO A 63 1.87 -11.94 -1.07
C PRO A 63 1.78 -10.78 -0.08
N LEU A 64 2.80 -9.92 -0.02
CA LEU A 64 2.79 -8.75 0.86
C LEU A 64 1.74 -7.72 0.43
N ALA A 65 1.56 -7.48 -0.88
CA ALA A 65 0.51 -6.61 -1.41
C ALA A 65 -0.88 -7.09 -0.98
N CYS A 66 -1.14 -8.39 -1.05
CA CYS A 66 -2.40 -8.99 -0.59
C CYS A 66 -2.63 -8.79 0.91
N LYS A 67 -1.58 -8.91 1.74
CA LYS A 67 -1.69 -8.63 3.18
C LYS A 67 -2.03 -7.18 3.46
N VAL A 68 -1.35 -6.23 2.81
CA VAL A 68 -1.61 -4.79 2.97
C VAL A 68 -3.03 -4.45 2.52
N ALA A 69 -3.46 -4.97 1.36
CA ALA A 69 -4.81 -4.76 0.85
C ALA A 69 -5.89 -5.33 1.79
N SER A 70 -5.69 -6.55 2.30
CA SER A 70 -6.63 -7.18 3.24
C SER A 70 -6.72 -6.36 4.53
N TRP A 71 -5.58 -5.99 5.11
CA TRP A 71 -5.55 -5.14 6.30
C TRP A 71 -6.29 -3.81 6.05
N TRP A 72 -6.06 -3.17 4.91
CA TRP A 72 -6.69 -1.91 4.56
C TRP A 72 -8.21 -2.04 4.40
N ILE A 73 -8.68 -3.08 3.72
CA ILE A 73 -10.11 -3.37 3.54
C ILE A 73 -10.78 -3.60 4.90
N ASP A 74 -10.23 -4.52 5.70
CA ASP A 74 -10.82 -4.94 6.97
C ASP A 74 -10.87 -3.81 8.00
N ASN A 75 -9.90 -2.90 7.97
CA ASN A 75 -9.77 -1.84 8.98
C ASN A 75 -10.32 -0.49 8.52
N MET A 76 -10.31 -0.19 7.22
CA MET A 76 -10.51 1.17 6.72
C MET A 76 -11.64 1.33 5.72
N GLN A 77 -12.26 0.25 5.24
CA GLN A 77 -13.46 0.34 4.42
C GLN A 77 -14.72 0.48 5.30
N ASP A 78 -15.61 1.40 4.96
CA ASP A 78 -16.95 1.49 5.55
C ASP A 78 -17.93 0.56 4.83
N LYS A 79 -19.09 0.33 5.43
CA LYS A 79 -20.16 -0.57 4.95
C LYS A 79 -20.74 -0.21 3.59
N ASP A 80 -20.60 1.04 3.16
CA ASP A 80 -21.05 1.52 1.84
C ASP A 80 -19.93 1.43 0.77
N GLY A 81 -18.75 0.93 1.16
CA GLY A 81 -17.62 0.67 0.28
C GLY A 81 -16.56 1.77 0.21
N HIS A 82 -16.81 2.97 0.77
CA HIS A 82 -15.78 4.02 0.77
C HIS A 82 -14.69 3.74 1.81
N TYR A 83 -13.50 4.30 1.59
CA TYR A 83 -12.39 4.20 2.54
C TYR A 83 -12.27 5.42 3.44
N TYR A 84 -11.97 5.20 4.72
CA TYR A 84 -11.61 6.26 5.65
C TYR A 84 -10.23 6.83 5.32
N PHE A 85 -10.05 8.12 5.55
CA PHE A 85 -8.80 8.80 5.21
C PHE A 85 -7.62 8.28 6.06
N ARG A 86 -7.80 8.17 7.39
CA ARG A 86 -6.69 7.95 8.32
C ARG A 86 -7.09 7.30 9.64
N LEU A 87 -6.20 6.48 10.21
CA LEU A 87 -6.28 5.87 11.53
C LEU A 87 -5.17 6.41 12.44
N TYR A 88 -5.55 6.84 13.65
CA TYR A 88 -4.63 7.35 14.66
C TYR A 88 -4.29 6.29 15.71
N LYS A 89 -3.18 6.51 16.43
CA LYS A 89 -2.73 5.63 17.54
C LYS A 89 -3.80 5.39 18.61
N SER A 90 -4.71 6.33 18.80
CA SER A 90 -5.83 6.22 19.75
C SER A 90 -6.95 5.28 19.29
N GLY A 91 -6.89 4.75 18.07
CA GLY A 91 -7.98 3.99 17.44
C GLY A 91 -9.04 4.88 16.77
N ILE A 92 -8.93 6.20 16.91
CA ILE A 92 -9.83 7.14 16.22
C ILE A 92 -9.53 7.11 14.72
N LYS A 93 -10.59 7.12 13.92
CA LYS A 93 -10.54 7.18 12.46
C LYS A 93 -11.01 8.55 11.99
N ASP A 94 -10.23 9.19 11.14
CA ASP A 94 -10.74 10.26 10.28
C ASP A 94 -11.52 9.61 9.14
N LYS A 95 -12.85 9.66 9.27
CA LYS A 95 -13.79 9.03 8.34
C LYS A 95 -14.10 9.88 7.11
N THR A 96 -13.40 10.99 6.90
CA THR A 96 -13.68 11.86 5.75
C THR A 96 -13.41 11.11 4.44
N PRO A 97 -14.41 10.96 3.55
CA PRO A 97 -14.26 10.22 2.30
C PRO A 97 -13.54 11.08 1.24
N MET A 98 -12.24 11.30 1.43
CA MET A 98 -11.45 12.14 0.53
C MET A 98 -11.34 11.51 -0.86
N LEU A 99 -11.92 12.15 -1.89
CA LEU A 99 -11.93 11.61 -3.25
C LEU A 99 -10.51 11.37 -3.79
N HIS A 100 -9.69 12.42 -3.84
CA HIS A 100 -8.32 12.33 -4.39
C HIS A 100 -7.39 11.56 -3.45
N TRP A 101 -7.41 11.90 -2.17
CA TRP A 101 -6.40 11.44 -1.21
C TRP A 101 -6.73 10.11 -0.53
N SER A 102 -7.91 9.54 -0.76
CA SER A 102 -8.28 8.23 -0.21
C SER A 102 -8.87 7.33 -1.28
N GLN A 103 -9.98 7.73 -1.89
CA GLN A 103 -10.73 6.84 -2.78
C GLN A 103 -9.93 6.50 -4.05
N ALA A 104 -9.55 7.52 -4.83
CA ALA A 104 -8.94 7.34 -6.14
C ALA A 104 -7.63 6.53 -6.09
N THR A 105 -6.74 6.87 -5.15
CA THR A 105 -5.46 6.17 -4.98
C THR A 105 -5.66 4.74 -4.48
N THR A 106 -6.57 4.53 -3.52
CA THR A 106 -6.86 3.18 -3.02
C THR A 106 -7.41 2.30 -4.14
N TYR A 107 -8.39 2.77 -4.90
CA TYR A 107 -8.96 2.00 -6.01
C TYR A 107 -7.93 1.71 -7.10
N LYS A 108 -7.04 2.67 -7.41
CA LYS A 108 -5.93 2.43 -8.34
C LYS A 108 -5.03 1.30 -7.85
N GLY A 109 -4.57 1.37 -6.59
CA GLY A 109 -3.72 0.33 -6.00
C GLY A 109 -4.39 -1.05 -6.01
N LEU A 110 -5.65 -1.13 -5.56
CA LEU A 110 -6.42 -2.37 -5.55
C LEU A 110 -6.65 -2.93 -6.95
N THR A 111 -6.92 -2.09 -7.94
CA THR A 111 -7.09 -2.51 -9.34
C THR A 111 -5.78 -3.07 -9.90
N MET A 112 -4.65 -2.41 -9.63
CA MET A 112 -3.34 -2.91 -10.04
C MET A 112 -3.01 -4.26 -9.41
N LEU A 113 -3.30 -4.43 -8.12
CA LEU A 113 -3.15 -5.72 -7.45
C LEU A 113 -4.04 -6.80 -8.07
N TYR A 114 -5.32 -6.48 -8.31
CA TYR A 114 -6.27 -7.41 -8.91
C TYR A 114 -5.84 -7.88 -10.30
N GLU A 115 -5.30 -7.00 -11.13
CA GLU A 115 -4.75 -7.35 -12.44
C GLU A 115 -3.54 -8.28 -12.35
N LYS A 116 -2.72 -8.17 -11.29
CA LYS A 116 -1.62 -9.11 -11.04
C LYS A 116 -2.10 -10.48 -10.59
N LEU A 117 -3.16 -10.56 -9.80
CA LEU A 117 -3.74 -11.82 -9.30
C LEU A 117 -4.47 -12.63 -10.39
N LYS A 118 -4.85 -11.99 -11.50
CA LYS A 118 -5.53 -12.64 -12.62
C LYS A 118 -4.61 -13.33 -13.62
N ARG A 119 -3.32 -13.00 -13.59
CA ARG A 119 -2.31 -13.54 -14.51
C ARG A 119 -1.81 -14.88 -14.01
#